data_AF-A0A972AK77-F1
#
_entry.id   AF-A0A972AK77-F1
#
_cell.length_a   1.000
_cell.length_b   1.000
_cell.length_c   1.000
_cell.angle_alpha   90.00
_cell.angle_beta   90.00
_cell.angle_gamma   90.00
#
_symmetry.space_group_name_H-M   'P 1'
#
loop_
_entity.id
_entity.type
_entity.pdbx_description
1 polymer ?
#
loop_
_entity_poly.entity_id
_entity_poly.type
_entity_poly.pdbx_seq_one_letter_code
_entity_poly.pdbx_strand_id
1 'polypeptide(L)'
;MKRKRTVKIITILTVITAVITVISAAYEFLLPGFLSFVLRLDAKEASSIGIIGGADGPTAVYLTGQPPLRMITAVFALLTAAGTICRHLLLKEEKIN
;
A
#
# COMPACT_ATOMS: atom_id res chain seq x y z
N MET A 1 -14.85 -7.63 -31.49
CA MET A 1 -14.22 -8.55 -30.49
C MET A 1 -13.14 -7.93 -29.60
N LYS A 2 -12.32 -6.97 -30.06
CA LYS A 2 -11.15 -6.48 -29.29
C LYS A 2 -11.50 -5.67 -28.01
N ARG A 3 -12.49 -4.78 -28.07
CA ARG A 3 -12.86 -3.88 -26.96
C ARG A 3 -13.37 -4.60 -25.69
N LYS A 4 -14.21 -5.64 -25.84
CA LYS A 4 -14.69 -6.47 -24.71
C LYS A 4 -13.55 -7.19 -23.98
N ARG A 5 -12.52 -7.65 -24.72
CA ARG A 5 -11.29 -8.20 -24.12
C ARG A 5 -10.52 -7.14 -23.34
N THR A 6 -10.37 -5.93 -23.88
CA THR A 6 -9.68 -4.82 -23.21
C THR A 6 -10.33 -4.45 -21.88
N VAL A 7 -11.66 -4.31 -21.84
CA VAL A 7 -12.40 -4.00 -20.60
C VAL A 7 -12.23 -5.10 -19.55
N LYS A 8 -12.24 -6.38 -19.98
CA LYS A 8 -12.01 -7.52 -19.09
C LYS A 8 -10.60 -7.49 -18.48
N ILE A 9 -9.58 -7.20 -19.28
CA ILE A 9 -8.18 -7.08 -18.81
C ILE A 9 -8.03 -5.93 -17.82
N ILE A 10 -8.56 -4.75 -18.14
CA ILE A 10 -8.50 -3.57 -17.24
C ILE A 10 -9.19 -3.85 -15.90
N THR A 11 -10.33 -4.55 -15.93
CA THR A 11 -11.06 -4.90 -14.71
C THR A 11 -10.25 -5.84 -13.84
N ILE A 12 -9.65 -6.90 -14.42
CA ILE A 12 -8.79 -7.83 -13.68
C ILE A 12 -7.60 -7.09 -13.06
N LEU A 13 -6.92 -6.25 -13.84
CA LEU A 13 -5.78 -5.46 -13.35
C LEU A 13 -6.19 -4.55 -12.18
N THR A 14 -7.32 -3.86 -12.29
CA THR A 14 -7.83 -2.96 -11.24
C THR A 14 -8.17 -3.72 -9.95
N VAL A 15 -8.72 -4.93 -10.06
CA VAL A 15 -9.00 -5.78 -8.89
C VAL A 15 -7.70 -6.19 -8.20
N ILE A 16 -6.68 -6.59 -8.96
CA ILE A 16 -5.37 -6.96 -8.39
C ILE A 16 -4.75 -5.77 -7.65
N THR A 17 -4.73 -4.58 -8.26
CA THR A 17 -4.17 -3.38 -7.62
C THR A 17 -4.95 -2.98 -6.38
N ALA A 18 -6.28 -3.14 -6.37
CA ALA A 18 -7.12 -2.86 -5.21
C ALA A 18 -6.80 -3.82 -4.05
N VAL A 19 -6.65 -5.12 -4.32
CA VAL A 19 -6.29 -6.11 -3.29
C VAL A 19 -4.93 -5.79 -2.67
N ILE A 20 -3.92 -5.48 -3.50
CA ILE A 20 -2.60 -5.08 -3.02
C ILE A 20 -2.71 -3.83 -2.13
N THR A 21 -3.48 -2.82 -2.55
CA THR A 21 -3.69 -1.59 -1.78
C THR A 21 -4.28 -1.88 -0.40
N VAL A 22 -5.30 -2.74 -0.33
CA VAL A 22 -5.94 -3.13 0.95
C VAL A 22 -4.95 -3.84 1.86
N ILE A 23 -4.16 -4.77 1.35
CA ILE A 23 -3.16 -5.51 2.13
C ILE A 23 -2.09 -4.53 2.66
N SER A 24 -1.56 -3.65 1.80
CA SER A 24 -0.54 -2.66 2.20
C SER A 24 -1.07 -1.69 3.25
N ALA A 25 -2.30 -1.17 3.08
CA ALA A 25 -2.93 -0.29 4.06
C ALA A 25 -3.21 -1.00 5.40
N ALA A 26 -3.64 -2.26 5.35
CA ALA A 26 -3.84 -3.07 6.55
C ALA A 26 -2.51 -3.29 7.29
N TYR A 27 -1.43 -3.58 6.57
CA TYR A 27 -0.10 -3.74 7.19
C TYR A 27 0.36 -2.45 7.86
N GLU A 28 0.16 -1.30 7.22
CA GLU A 28 0.50 0.00 7.77
C GLU A 28 -0.28 0.34 9.06
N PHE A 29 -1.54 -0.09 9.15
CA PHE A 29 -2.38 0.20 10.32
C PHE A 29 -2.18 -0.82 11.45
N LEU A 30 -2.10 -2.11 11.11
CA LEU A 30 -2.03 -3.20 12.08
C LEU A 30 -0.65 -3.35 12.71
N LEU A 31 0.43 -3.15 11.94
CA LEU A 31 1.79 -3.34 12.41
C LEU A 31 2.17 -2.42 13.59
N PRO A 32 1.97 -1.09 13.54
CA PRO A 32 2.30 -0.23 14.67
C PRO A 32 1.44 -0.53 15.90
N GLY A 33 0.15 -0.85 15.71
CA GLY A 33 -0.73 -1.24 16.81
C GLY A 33 -0.30 -2.55 17.48
N PHE A 34 0.04 -3.55 16.68
CA PHE A 34 0.52 -4.85 17.16
C PHE A 34 1.87 -4.71 17.89
N LEU A 35 2.81 -3.95 17.34
CA LEU A 35 4.11 -3.72 17.97
C LEU A 35 3.98 -2.94 19.27
N SER A 36 3.12 -1.92 19.32
CA SER A 36 2.84 -1.18 20.57
C SER A 36 2.25 -2.10 21.65
N PHE A 37 1.34 -2.99 21.27
CA PHE A 37 0.73 -3.95 22.20
C PHE A 37 1.74 -4.99 22.74
N VAL A 38 2.52 -5.61 21.86
CA VAL A 38 3.46 -6.67 22.24
C VAL A 38 4.68 -6.11 22.98
N LEU A 39 5.23 -5.00 22.51
CA LEU A 39 6.50 -4.46 23.02
C LEU A 39 6.30 -3.41 24.12
N ARG A 40 5.05 -3.00 24.42
CA ARG A 40 4.73 -1.87 25.32
C ARG A 40 5.54 -0.61 25.00
N LEU A 41 5.91 -0.45 23.73
CA LEU A 41 6.70 0.67 23.27
C LEU A 41 5.79 1.88 23.16
N ASP A 42 6.04 2.87 24.00
CA ASP A 42 5.58 4.22 23.74
C ASP A 42 6.30 4.69 22.46
N ALA A 43 5.54 5.08 21.43
CA ALA A 43 6.10 5.41 20.11
C ALA A 43 7.16 6.53 20.19
N LYS A 44 7.13 7.33 21.26
CA LYS A 44 8.12 8.36 21.59
C LYS A 44 9.45 7.81 22.10
N GLU A 45 9.44 6.69 22.83
CA GLU A 45 10.64 6.07 23.39
C GLU A 45 11.30 5.08 22.42
N ALA A 46 10.51 4.42 21.56
CA ALA A 46 11.00 3.45 20.57
C ALA A 46 12.02 4.02 19.57
N SER A 47 11.87 5.29 19.18
CA SER A 47 12.80 5.98 18.28
C SER A 47 14.20 6.15 18.89
N SER A 48 14.31 6.18 20.23
CA SER A 48 15.58 6.29 20.94
C SER A 48 16.14 4.91 21.30
N ILE A 49 15.26 3.95 21.62
CA ILE A 49 15.64 2.58 21.99
C ILE A 49 16.19 1.80 20.78
N GLY A 50 15.64 1.99 19.57
CA GLY A 50 16.14 1.33 18.36
C GLY A 50 17.54 1.78 17.91
N ILE A 51 17.93 3.02 18.26
CA ILE A 51 19.25 3.60 17.96
C ILE A 51 20.30 3.19 19.03
N ILE A 52 19.88 2.93 20.26
CA ILE A 52 20.78 2.62 21.39
C ILE A 52 20.88 1.11 21.70
N GLY A 53 19.85 0.31 21.38
CA GLY A 53 19.74 -1.09 21.82
C GLY A 53 20.12 -2.18 20.81
N GLY A 54 20.46 -1.85 19.57
CA GLY A 54 20.93 -2.82 18.58
C GLY A 54 22.44 -2.80 18.49
N ALA A 55 23.12 -3.85 18.94
CA ALA A 55 24.58 -4.00 18.83
C ALA A 55 25.13 -3.95 17.38
N ASP A 56 24.24 -3.86 16.38
CA ASP A 56 24.54 -3.70 14.96
C ASP A 56 23.84 -2.44 14.41
N GLY A 57 24.35 -1.26 14.79
CA GLY A 57 23.84 0.05 14.36
C GLY A 57 23.68 0.22 12.85
N PRO A 58 24.60 -0.25 11.99
CA PRO A 58 24.44 -0.22 10.54
C PRO A 58 23.20 -0.97 10.06
N THR A 59 22.85 -2.10 10.67
CA THR A 59 21.65 -2.88 10.32
C THR A 59 20.37 -2.17 10.76
N ALA A 60 20.37 -1.51 11.92
CA ALA A 60 19.24 -0.68 12.35
C ALA A 60 19.01 0.50 11.40
N VAL A 61 20.08 1.16 10.95
CA VAL A 61 20.01 2.25 9.94
C VAL A 61 19.55 1.70 8.58
N TYR A 62 20.02 0.52 8.17
CA TYR A 62 19.60 -0.11 6.92
C TYR A 62 18.10 -0.46 6.92
N LEU A 63 17.57 -0.96 8.03
CA LEU A 63 16.15 -1.30 8.17
C LEU A 63 15.25 -0.05 8.25
N THR A 64 15.72 1.03 8.86
CA THR A 64 14.97 2.30 8.97
C THR A 64 15.09 3.19 7.73
N GLY A 65 16.09 2.97 6.87
CA GLY A 65 16.29 3.69 5.61
C GLY A 65 15.45 3.20 4.43
N GLN A 66 14.60 2.17 4.62
CA GLN A 66 13.70 1.70 3.57
C GLN A 66 12.59 2.73 3.27
N PRO A 67 12.12 2.82 2.02
CA PRO A 67 11.03 3.74 1.69
C PRO A 67 9.85 3.48 2.62
N PRO A 68 9.23 4.53 3.18
CA PRO A 68 8.15 4.33 4.13
C PRO A 68 7.03 3.57 3.42
N LEU A 69 6.52 2.49 4.03
CA LEU A 69 5.43 1.69 3.47
C LEU A 69 4.26 2.57 2.99
N ARG A 70 4.04 3.71 3.64
CA ARG A 70 3.15 4.80 3.22
C ARG A 70 3.28 5.23 1.77
N MET A 71 4.50 5.42 1.27
CA MET A 71 4.72 5.82 -0.12
C MET A 71 4.29 4.73 -1.09
N ILE A 72 4.58 3.46 -0.77
CA ILE A 72 4.17 2.32 -1.60
C ILE A 72 2.63 2.22 -1.61
N THR A 73 2.00 2.28 -0.43
CA THR A 73 0.53 2.27 -0.30
C THR A 73 -0.11 3.42 -1.09
N ALA A 74 0.46 4.63 -1.03
CA ALA A 74 -0.05 5.79 -1.75
C ALA A 74 0.01 5.61 -3.29
N VAL A 75 1.10 5.06 -3.82
CA VAL A 75 1.23 4.77 -5.26
C VAL A 75 0.19 3.76 -5.71
N PHE A 76 0.01 2.65 -4.97
CA PHE A 76 -0.99 1.64 -5.31
C PHE A 76 -2.44 2.16 -5.16
N ALA A 77 -2.69 3.01 -4.17
CA ALA A 77 -3.99 3.67 -4.02
C ALA A 77 -4.30 4.59 -5.21
N LEU A 78 -3.34 5.40 -5.67
CA LEU A 78 -3.48 6.23 -6.86
C LEU A 78 -3.72 5.38 -8.12
N LEU A 79 -2.99 4.28 -8.28
CA LEU A 79 -3.15 3.38 -9.41
C LEU A 79 -4.55 2.74 -9.42
N THR A 80 -5.06 2.37 -8.24
CA THR A 80 -6.43 1.86 -8.07
C THR A 80 -7.46 2.93 -8.40
N ALA A 81 -7.30 4.16 -7.92
CA ALA A 81 -8.18 5.27 -8.27
C ALA A 81 -8.20 5.52 -9.79
N ALA A 82 -7.03 5.60 -10.43
CA ALA A 82 -6.94 5.75 -11.88
C ALA A 82 -7.61 4.60 -12.65
N GLY A 83 -7.42 3.35 -12.20
CA GLY A 83 -8.07 2.17 -12.77
C GLY A 83 -9.60 2.22 -12.67
N THR A 84 -10.13 2.62 -11.50
CA THR A 84 -11.58 2.76 -11.31
C THR A 84 -12.20 3.85 -12.18
N ILE A 85 -11.53 5.01 -12.31
CA ILE A 85 -11.96 6.11 -13.19
C ILE A 85 -11.94 5.66 -14.64
N CYS A 86 -10.85 5.03 -15.09
CA CYS A 86 -10.71 4.54 -16.45
C CYS A 86 -11.79 3.50 -16.80
N ARG A 87 -12.06 2.56 -15.88
CA ARG A 87 -13.16 1.59 -16.02
C ARG A 87 -14.53 2.28 -16.10
N HIS A 88 -14.77 3.28 -15.26
CA HIS A 88 -16.06 3.99 -15.24
C HIS A 88 -16.30 4.78 -16.53
N LEU A 89 -15.28 5.48 -17.04
CA LEU A 89 -15.34 6.19 -18.33
C LEU A 89 -15.58 5.22 -19.50
N LEU A 90 -14.87 4.09 -19.53
CA LEU A 90 -15.05 3.06 -20.57
C LEU A 90 -16.46 2.47 -20.61
N LEU A 91 -17.10 2.29 -19.44
CA LEU A 91 -18.48 1.82 -19.32
C LEU A 91 -19.51 2.93 -19.62
N LYS A 92 -19.18 4.19 -19.33
CA LYS A 92 -20.02 5.34 -19.69
C LYS A 92 -20.15 5.50 -21.20
N GLU A 93 -19.04 5.36 -21.93
CA GLU A 93 -19.00 5.36 -23.40
C GLU A 93 -19.81 4.20 -24.03
N GLU A 94 -20.06 3.11 -23.30
CA GLU A 94 -20.90 1.99 -23.77
C GLU A 94 -22.40 2.31 -23.68
N LYS A 95 -22.83 3.17 -22.74
CA LYS A 95 -24.25 3.53 -22.59
C LYS A 95 -24.74 4.59 -23.59
N ILE A 96 -23.82 5.30 -24.24
CA ILE A 96 -24.14 6.45 -25.12
C ILE A 96 -24.22 6.04 -26.59
N ASN A 97 -23.73 4.85 -26.96
CA ASN A 97 -23.64 4.37 -28.35
C ASN A 97 -24.39 3.05 -28.54
#